data_AF-A0A0J6KL54-F1
#
_entry.id   AF-A0A0J6KL54-F1
#
_cell.length_a   1.000
_cell.length_b   1.000
_cell.length_c   1.000
_cell.angle_alpha   90.00
_cell.angle_beta   90.00
_cell.angle_gamma   90.00
#
_symmetry.space_group_name_H-M   'P 1'
#
loop_
_entity.id
_entity.type
_entity.pdbx_description
1 polymer ?
#
loop_
_entity_poly.entity_id
_entity_poly.type
_entity_poly.pdbx_seq_one_letter_code
_entity_poly.pdbx_strand_id
1 'polypeptide(L)'
;MYYLFEPDSFVSLALVHTEAVRGIKVPSRDQYRPYDSDLDPLHKPAPEPSEPTAVYYYHTDHLGTPQALTDEQMESGSWKVTHACCC
;
A
#
# COMPACT_ATOMS: atom_id res chain seq x y z
N MET A 1 3.85 2.70 1.82
CA MET A 1 3.10 2.81 0.55
C MET A 1 1.65 3.11 0.91
N TYR A 2 1.10 4.21 0.41
CA TYR A 2 -0.16 4.80 0.86
C TYR A 2 -1.06 5.06 -0.35
N TYR A 3 -2.38 5.02 -0.16
CA TYR A 3 -3.31 5.47 -1.20
C TYR A 3 -3.68 6.93 -0.95
N LEU A 4 -3.66 7.73 -2.02
CA LEU A 4 -4.23 9.07 -2.05
C LEU A 4 -5.68 8.96 -2.52
N PHE A 5 -6.60 9.59 -1.81
CA PHE A 5 -8.02 9.60 -2.15
C PHE A 5 -8.49 11.03 -2.43
N GLU A 6 -9.60 11.16 -3.17
CA GLU A 6 -10.34 12.41 -3.21
C GLU A 6 -10.81 12.83 -1.80
N PRO A 7 -10.91 14.14 -1.51
CA PRO A 7 -11.47 14.60 -0.24
C PRO A 7 -12.86 14.00 -0.01
N ASP A 8 -13.09 13.49 1.20
CA ASP A 8 -14.37 12.92 1.63
C ASP A 8 -14.91 11.77 0.73
N SER A 9 -14.03 11.05 0.03
CA SER A 9 -14.39 10.01 -0.93
C SER A 9 -13.43 8.82 -0.89
N PHE A 10 -13.90 7.65 -1.33
CA PHE A 10 -13.09 6.42 -1.43
C PHE A 10 -12.52 6.18 -2.82
N VAL A 11 -12.65 7.15 -3.72
CA VAL A 11 -12.03 7.09 -5.05
C VAL A 11 -10.52 7.24 -4.88
N SER A 12 -9.78 6.15 -5.16
CA SER A 12 -8.32 6.20 -5.13
C SER A 12 -7.82 6.96 -6.35
N LEU A 13 -7.05 8.01 -6.09
CA LEU A 13 -6.42 8.83 -7.11
C LEU A 13 -5.07 8.26 -7.52
N ALA A 14 -4.29 7.81 -6.54
CA ALA A 14 -2.95 7.29 -6.77
C ALA A 14 -2.48 6.39 -5.64
N LEU A 15 -1.56 5.48 -5.98
CA LEU A 15 -0.72 4.79 -5.02
C LEU A 15 0.57 5.59 -4.84
N VAL A 16 0.81 6.07 -3.63
CA VAL A 16 1.95 6.89 -3.26
C VAL A 16 2.99 6.03 -2.54
N HIS A 17 4.21 6.07 -3.04
CA HIS A 17 5.38 5.57 -2.32
C HIS A 17 6.09 6.78 -1.70
N THR A 18 6.15 6.84 -0.36
CA THR A 18 6.78 7.95 0.36
C THR A 18 8.28 7.78 0.50
N GLU A 19 8.76 6.53 0.43
CA GLU A 19 10.20 6.26 0.38
C GLU A 19 10.73 6.42 -1.05
N ALA A 20 12.02 6.73 -1.17
CA ALA A 20 12.68 6.66 -2.46
C ALA A 20 12.66 5.21 -2.98
N VAL A 21 12.16 5.01 -4.20
CA VAL A 21 12.27 3.72 -4.89
C VAL A 21 13.75 3.48 -5.16
N ARG A 22 14.37 2.62 -4.35
CA ARG A 22 15.77 2.24 -4.50
C ARG A 22 15.88 1.16 -5.57
N GLY A 23 16.45 1.52 -6.73
CA GLY A 23 16.76 0.55 -7.77
C GLY A 23 17.82 -0.45 -7.30
N ILE A 24 17.67 -1.70 -7.74
CA ILE A 24 18.70 -2.73 -7.55
C ILE A 24 19.62 -2.69 -8.76
N LYS A 25 20.94 -2.61 -8.53
CA LYS A 25 21.92 -2.60 -9.61
C LYS A 25 21.85 -3.92 -10.36
N VAL A 26 21.57 -3.85 -11.66
CA VAL A 26 21.61 -5.03 -12.53
C VAL A 26 23.04 -5.58 -12.54
N PRO A 27 23.25 -6.86 -12.22
CA PRO A 27 24.58 -7.46 -12.25
C PRO A 27 25.14 -7.50 -13.67
N SER A 28 26.46 -7.32 -13.80
CA SER A 28 27.14 -7.48 -15.09
C SER A 28 27.03 -8.93 -15.55
N ARG A 29 26.48 -9.16 -16.74
CA ARG A 29 26.42 -10.48 -17.35
C ARG A 29 27.82 -10.90 -17.78
N ASP A 30 28.32 -12.01 -17.24
CA ASP A 30 29.59 -12.61 -17.63
C ASP A 30 29.30 -13.90 -18.41
N GLN A 31 29.87 -14.04 -19.60
CA GLN A 31 29.67 -15.20 -20.47
C GLN A 31 30.31 -16.49 -19.92
N TYR A 32 31.30 -16.36 -19.05
CA TYR A 32 31.99 -17.50 -18.41
C TYR A 32 31.45 -17.82 -17.02
N ARG A 33 30.58 -16.96 -16.47
CA ARG A 33 29.96 -17.15 -15.17
C ARG A 33 28.47 -17.41 -15.34
N PRO A 34 28.00 -18.66 -15.25
CA PRO A 34 26.58 -18.96 -15.28
C PRO A 34 25.85 -18.26 -14.12
N TYR A 35 24.54 -18.08 -14.28
CA TYR A 35 23.68 -17.49 -13.25
C TYR A 35 23.80 -18.28 -11.94
N ASP A 36 23.92 -17.56 -10.83
CA ASP A 36 24.00 -18.09 -9.47
C ASP A 36 22.88 -17.44 -8.63
N SER A 37 21.91 -18.25 -8.22
CA SER A 37 20.71 -17.80 -7.50
C SER A 37 21.04 -17.23 -6.12
N ASP A 38 22.11 -17.70 -5.48
CA ASP A 38 22.51 -17.21 -4.15
C ASP A 38 23.11 -15.79 -4.22
N LEU A 39 23.51 -15.37 -5.43
CA LEU A 39 24.07 -14.07 -5.71
C LEU A 39 23.06 -13.09 -6.31
N ASP A 40 21.83 -13.54 -6.62
CA ASP A 40 20.80 -12.65 -7.15
C ASP A 40 20.35 -11.66 -6.06
N PRO A 41 20.58 -10.35 -6.24
CA PRO A 41 20.12 -9.35 -5.27
C PRO A 41 18.60 -9.32 -5.09
N LEU A 42 17.81 -9.81 -6.05
CA LEU A 42 16.35 -9.92 -5.94
C LEU A 42 15.90 -11.06 -5.02
N HIS A 43 16.74 -12.07 -4.82
CA HIS A 43 16.46 -13.18 -3.91
C HIS A 43 16.85 -12.87 -2.46
N LYS A 44 17.55 -11.76 -2.23
CA LYS A 44 17.88 -11.31 -0.88
C LYS A 44 16.61 -10.80 -0.20
N PRO A 45 16.46 -11.05 1.12
CA PRO A 45 15.31 -10.53 1.85
C PRO A 45 15.26 -9.01 1.72
N ALA A 46 14.05 -8.50 1.50
CA ALA A 46 13.81 -7.07 1.53
C ALA A 46 14.18 -6.51 2.92
N PRO A 47 14.60 -5.23 3.00
CA PRO A 47 14.75 -4.57 4.30
C PRO A 47 13.47 -4.67 5.11
N GLU A 48 13.60 -4.76 6.44
CA GLU A 48 12.44 -4.68 7.31
C GLU A 48 11.72 -3.34 7.09
N PRO A 49 10.38 -3.36 6.91
CA PRO A 49 9.62 -2.13 6.75
C PRO A 49 9.69 -1.29 8.03
N SER A 50 9.74 0.04 7.86
CA SER A 50 9.58 0.95 9.00
C SER A 50 8.19 0.82 9.61
N GLU A 51 8.08 1.09 10.91
CA GLU A 51 6.78 1.16 11.58
C GLU A 51 5.88 2.21 10.92
N PRO A 52 4.58 1.89 10.71
CA PRO A 52 3.65 2.83 10.12
C PRO A 52 3.43 4.03 11.05
N THR A 53 3.39 5.24 10.50
CA THR A 53 3.14 6.46 11.29
C THR A 53 1.69 6.58 11.77
N ALA A 54 0.76 5.90 11.08
CA ALA A 54 -0.66 5.82 11.45
C ALA A 54 -1.30 4.57 10.84
N VAL A 55 -2.32 4.04 11.51
CA VAL A 55 -3.12 2.90 11.04
C VAL A 55 -4.58 3.33 10.97
N TYR A 56 -5.25 2.96 9.87
CA TYR A 56 -6.68 3.20 9.67
C TYR A 56 -7.39 1.91 9.22
N TYR A 57 -8.65 1.76 9.64
CA TYR A 57 -9.49 0.61 9.34
C TYR A 57 -10.71 1.00 8.50
N TYR A 58 -10.86 0.36 7.34
CA TYR A 58 -12.04 0.51 6.51
C TYR A 58 -13.16 -0.39 7.01
N HIS A 59 -14.35 0.18 7.18
CA HIS A 59 -15.59 -0.57 7.39
C HIS A 59 -16.33 -0.64 6.06
N THR A 60 -16.52 -1.84 5.54
CA THR A 60 -17.11 -2.07 4.20
C THR A 60 -18.46 -2.77 4.31
N ASP A 61 -19.32 -2.57 3.32
CA ASP A 61 -20.51 -3.41 3.15
C ASP A 61 -20.15 -4.80 2.58
N HIS A 62 -21.17 -5.63 2.35
CA HIS A 62 -20.99 -6.99 1.83
C HIS A 62 -20.43 -7.06 0.39
N LEU A 63 -20.41 -5.95 -0.35
CA LEU A 63 -19.81 -5.84 -1.68
C LEU A 63 -18.37 -5.31 -1.63
N GLY A 64 -17.88 -4.96 -0.43
CA GLY A 64 -16.57 -4.35 -0.24
C GLY A 64 -16.57 -2.83 -0.43
N THR A 65 -17.73 -2.19 -0.58
CA THR A 65 -17.81 -0.73 -0.71
C THR A 65 -17.50 -0.10 0.65
N PRO A 66 -16.48 0.77 0.77
CA PRO A 66 -16.18 1.40 2.04
C PRO A 66 -17.29 2.38 2.47
N GLN A 67 -17.69 2.30 3.74
CA GLN A 67 -18.76 3.11 4.36
C GLN A 67 -18.23 4.03 5.47
N ALA A 68 -17.17 3.60 6.17
CA ALA A 68 -16.51 4.40 7.20
C ALA A 68 -15.01 4.07 7.33
N LEU A 69 -14.27 4.98 7.96
CA LEU A 69 -12.86 4.85 8.27
C LEU A 69 -12.64 5.18 9.75
N THR A 70 -12.01 4.29 10.51
CA THR A 70 -11.65 4.54 11.92
C THR A 70 -10.14 4.52 12.10
N ASP A 71 -9.64 5.27 13.09
CA ASP A 71 -8.24 5.18 13.50
C ASP A 71 -7.98 3.97 14.41
N GLU A 72 -6.78 3.91 14.98
CA GLU A 72 -6.33 2.88 15.93
C GLU A 72 -7.13 2.82 17.24
N GLN A 73 -7.78 3.91 17.66
CA GLN A 73 -8.65 3.95 18.83
C GLN A 73 -10.10 3.57 18.51
N MET A 74 -10.36 3.15 17.26
CA MET A 74 -11.72 2.87 16.76
C MET A 74 -12.61 4.11 16.79
N GLU A 75 -12.02 5.31 16.91
CA GLU A 75 -12.75 6.56 16.75
C GLU A 75 -13.02 6.75 15.27
N SER A 76 -14.27 7.09 14.96
CA SER A 76 -14.64 7.44 13.60
C SER A 76 -13.86 8.69 13.22
N GLY A 77 -13.03 8.59 12.18
CA GLY A 77 -12.65 9.77 11.41
C GLY A 77 -13.93 10.51 11.01
N SER A 78 -13.84 11.82 10.82
CA SER A 78 -14.95 12.77 10.64
C SER A 78 -15.81 12.58 9.37
N TRP A 79 -15.96 11.35 8.87
CA TRP A 79 -16.65 11.02 7.62
C TRP A 79 -17.44 9.72 7.79
N LYS A 80 -18.76 9.83 7.57
CA LYS A 80 -19.69 8.72 7.40
C LYS A 80 -20.37 8.90 6.04
N VAL A 81 -20.28 7.92 5.16
CA VAL A 81 -21.03 7.95 3.91
C VAL A 81 -22.35 7.21 4.13
N THR A 82 -23.47 7.88 3.89
CA THR A 82 -24.78 7.22 3.80
C THR A 82 -25.14 7.15 2.33
N HIS A 83 -24.94 6.00 1.70
CA HIS A 83 -25.51 5.78 0.37
C HIS A 83 -27.01 5.54 0.53
N ALA A 84 -27.83 6.41 -0.07
CA ALA A 84 -29.21 6.06 -0.35
C ALA A 84 -29.19 5.01 -1.48
N CYS A 85 -29.63 3.80 -1.18
CA CYS A 85 -29.94 2.82 -2.22
C CYS A 85 -31.07 3.42 -3.07
N CYS A 86 -30.77 3.92 -4.27
CA CYS A 86 -31.79 4.17 -5.26
C CYS A 86 -32.18 2.82 -5.87
N CYS A 87 -33.15 2.14 -5.27
CA CYS A 87 -34.04 1.15 -5.89
C CYS A 87 -35.30 1.05 -5.02
#